data_AF-A0A2H0NIU6-F1
#
_entry.id   AF-A0A2H0NIU6-F1
#
_cell.length_a   1.000
_cell.length_b   1.000
_cell.length_c   1.000
_cell.angle_alpha   90.00
_cell.angle_beta   90.00
_cell.angle_gamma   90.00
#
_symmetry.space_group_name_H-M   'P 1'
#
loop_
_entity.id
_entity.type
_entity.pdbx_description
1 polymer ?
#
loop_
_entity_poly.entity_id
_entity_poly.type
_entity_poly.pdbx_seq_one_letter_code
_entity_poly.pdbx_strand_id
1 'polypeptide(L)'
;MYKKGYVYIMANNRPTLYTGVTSHLEKRVYEHKHHLVKGFTDKYDLNKLVYYEAFESIYEAIIREKQIKDMDRVEKIAMIKKTNPYFKDLYPMILDTCPQMLRIKRCRREPG
;
A
#
# COMPACT_ATOMS: atom_id res chain seq x y z
N MET A 1 5.60 -16.23 18.52
CA MET A 1 5.90 -14.91 17.90
C MET A 1 4.77 -14.56 16.95
N TYR A 2 3.94 -13.57 17.31
CA TYR A 2 2.91 -13.07 16.41
C TYR A 2 3.58 -12.28 15.29
N LYS A 3 3.27 -12.62 14.04
CA LYS A 3 3.75 -11.87 12.88
C LYS A 3 2.80 -10.69 12.68
N LYS A 4 3.38 -9.48 12.63
CA LYS A 4 2.65 -8.27 12.27
C LYS A 4 1.94 -8.46 10.93
N GLY A 5 0.73 -7.92 10.85
CA GLY A 5 -0.11 -7.96 9.67
C GLY A 5 -0.43 -6.56 9.19
N TYR A 6 -0.56 -6.39 7.88
CA TYR A 6 -0.95 -5.14 7.26
C TYR A 6 -2.11 -5.38 6.33
N VAL A 7 -3.16 -4.58 6.47
CA VAL A 7 -4.20 -4.46 5.44
C VAL A 7 -3.88 -3.26 4.59
N TYR A 8 -4.05 -3.37 3.28
CA TYR A 8 -3.76 -2.29 2.36
C TYR A 8 -4.80 -2.21 1.25
N ILE A 9 -4.98 -0.99 0.73
CA ILE A 9 -5.82 -0.73 -0.42
C ILE A 9 -4.97 -0.04 -1.49
N MET A 10 -4.88 -0.67 -2.65
CA MET A 10 -4.30 -0.08 -3.85
C MET A 10 -5.40 0.46 -4.77
N ALA A 11 -5.12 1.57 -5.43
CA ALA A 11 -5.99 2.18 -6.41
C ALA A 11 -5.18 2.68 -7.63
N ASN A 12 -5.89 3.03 -8.69
CA ASN A 12 -5.37 3.73 -9.86
C ASN A 12 -6.15 5.04 -10.07
N ASN A 13 -5.96 5.69 -11.22
CA ASN A 13 -6.75 6.87 -11.64
C ASN A 13 -8.22 6.54 -12.00
N ARG A 14 -8.63 5.27 -11.86
CA ARG A 14 -9.97 4.75 -12.15
C ARG A 14 -10.64 4.33 -10.83
N PRO A 15 -11.95 4.02 -10.83
CA PRO A 15 -12.68 3.67 -9.61
C PRO A 15 -12.35 2.29 -9.00
N THR A 16 -11.26 1.65 -9.42
CA THR A 16 -10.90 0.29 -9.02
C THR A 16 -10.11 0.30 -7.72
N LEU A 17 -10.63 -0.38 -6.70
CA LEU A 17 -9.98 -0.58 -5.41
C LEU A 17 -9.59 -2.04 -5.26
N TYR A 18 -8.35 -2.29 -4.89
CA TYR A 18 -7.85 -3.62 -4.56
C TYR A 18 -7.48 -3.66 -3.08
N THR A 19 -8.17 -4.51 -2.32
CA THR A 19 -7.89 -4.73 -0.90
C THR A 19 -7.13 -6.04 -0.75
N GLY A 20 -6.06 -6.02 0.03
CA GLY A 20 -5.30 -7.22 0.37
C GLY A 20 -4.67 -7.14 1.76
N VAL A 21 -4.13 -8.28 2.19
CA VAL A 21 -3.38 -8.42 3.45
C VAL A 21 -1.97 -8.93 3.17
N THR A 22 -0.98 -8.45 3.92
CA THR A 22 0.41 -8.89 3.81
C THR A 22 1.13 -8.72 5.14
N SER A 23 2.17 -9.51 5.39
CA SER A 23 3.11 -9.29 6.51
C SER A 23 4.23 -8.32 6.15
N HIS A 24 4.44 -8.05 4.85
CA HIS A 24 5.50 -7.18 4.33
C HIS A 24 4.89 -6.21 3.32
N LEU A 25 4.47 -5.03 3.82
CA LEU A 25 3.75 -4.03 3.01
C LEU A 25 4.65 -3.41 1.94
N GLU A 26 5.84 -2.94 2.31
CA GLU A 26 6.78 -2.27 1.40
C GLU A 26 7.14 -3.14 0.18
N LYS A 27 7.51 -4.40 0.44
CA LYS A 27 7.86 -5.36 -0.60
C LYS A 27 6.67 -5.63 -1.53
N ARG A 28 5.47 -5.81 -0.97
CA ARG A 28 4.28 -6.12 -1.78
C ARG A 28 3.86 -4.94 -2.66
N VAL A 29 3.92 -3.72 -2.13
CA VAL A 29 3.60 -2.51 -2.92
C VAL A 29 4.67 -2.27 -3.99
N TYR A 30 5.95 -2.50 -3.67
CA TYR A 30 7.04 -2.46 -4.66
C TYR A 30 6.79 -3.44 -5.82
N GLU A 31 6.48 -4.70 -5.50
CA GLU A 31 6.18 -5.75 -6.50
C GLU A 31 5.03 -5.36 -7.42
N HIS A 32 3.97 -4.76 -6.87
CA HIS A 32 2.83 -4.30 -7.66
C HIS A 32 3.15 -3.07 -8.51
N LYS A 33 3.88 -2.08 -7.97
CA LYS A 33 4.32 -0.89 -8.72
C LYS A 33 5.27 -1.20 -9.88
N HIS A 34 6.14 -2.17 -9.69
CA HIS A 34 7.14 -2.57 -10.69
C HIS A 34 6.66 -3.73 -11.57
N HIS A 35 5.38 -4.11 -11.48
CA HIS A 35 4.79 -5.18 -12.29
C HIS A 35 5.57 -6.50 -12.21
N LEU A 36 6.24 -6.75 -11.07
CA LEU A 36 7.10 -7.91 -10.86
C LEU A 36 6.30 -9.20 -10.66
N VAL A 37 5.02 -9.06 -10.32
CA VAL A 37 4.07 -10.16 -10.19
C VAL A 37 3.06 -10.06 -11.33
N LYS A 38 3.14 -10.97 -12.29
CA LYS A 38 2.13 -11.13 -13.34
C LYS A 38 0.77 -11.41 -12.69
N GLY A 39 -0.22 -10.53 -12.87
CA GLY A 39 -1.52 -10.67 -12.20
C GLY A 39 -2.50 -9.51 -12.43
N PHE A 40 -3.52 -9.41 -11.57
CA PHE A 40 -4.62 -8.44 -11.69
C PHE A 40 -4.14 -6.98 -11.58
N THR A 41 -3.16 -6.70 -10.74
CA THR A 41 -2.58 -5.35 -10.54
C THR A 41 -1.80 -4.86 -11.76
N ASP A 42 -1.16 -5.77 -12.50
CA ASP A 42 -0.48 -5.49 -13.78
C ASP A 42 -1.49 -5.11 -14.88
N LYS A 43 -2.61 -5.84 -14.94
CA LYS A 43 -3.68 -5.61 -15.93
C LYS A 43 -4.41 -4.27 -15.78
N TYR A 44 -4.43 -3.70 -14.57
CA TYR A 44 -5.20 -2.47 -14.25
C TYR A 44 -4.33 -1.28 -13.84
N ASP A 45 -3.00 -1.37 -13.92
CA ASP A 45 -2.07 -0.30 -13.52
C ASP A 45 -2.38 0.26 -12.11
N LEU A 46 -2.64 -0.65 -11.17
CA LEU A 46 -2.92 -0.32 -9.78
C LEU A 46 -1.60 0.03 -9.08
N ASN A 47 -1.21 1.29 -9.19
CA ASN A 47 0.11 1.77 -8.81
C ASN A 47 0.14 2.70 -7.59
N LYS A 48 -1.01 3.04 -6.98
CA LYS A 48 -1.07 3.92 -5.80
C LYS A 48 -1.49 3.17 -4.55
N LEU A 49 -0.69 3.26 -3.49
CA LEU A 49 -1.12 2.85 -2.16
C LEU A 49 -1.94 4.00 -1.56
N VAL A 50 -3.25 3.83 -1.43
CA VAL A 50 -4.12 4.92 -0.94
C VAL A 50 -4.51 4.78 0.52
N TYR A 51 -4.36 3.57 1.08
CA TYR A 51 -4.70 3.27 2.46
C TYR A 51 -3.92 2.06 2.97
N TYR A 52 -3.53 2.08 4.24
CA TYR A 52 -3.03 0.90 4.94
C TYR A 52 -3.33 0.98 6.44
N GLU A 53 -3.46 -0.17 7.08
CA GLU A 53 -3.57 -0.33 8.54
C GLU A 53 -2.56 -1.40 8.99
N ALA A 54 -1.88 -1.15 10.11
CA ALA A 54 -0.93 -2.07 10.72
C ALA A 54 -1.54 -2.73 11.97
N PHE A 55 -1.33 -4.03 12.12
CA PHE A 55 -1.83 -4.85 13.20
C PHE A 55 -0.69 -5.66 13.82
N GLU A 56 -0.79 -5.95 15.11
CA GLU A 56 0.20 -6.77 15.82
C GLU A 56 0.16 -8.24 15.37
N SER A 57 -1.01 -8.67 14.88
CA SER A 57 -1.24 -10.02 14.40
C SER A 57 -1.80 -10.05 12.97
N ILE A 58 -1.27 -10.96 12.14
CA ILE A 58 -1.81 -11.23 10.80
C ILE A 58 -3.29 -11.67 10.84
N TYR A 59 -3.73 -12.31 11.92
CA TYR A 59 -5.13 -12.72 12.09
C TYR A 59 -6.07 -11.52 12.18
N GLU A 60 -5.68 -10.48 12.92
CA GLU A 60 -6.45 -9.23 13.03
C GLU A 60 -6.53 -8.54 11.67
N ALA A 61 -5.42 -8.52 10.94
CA ALA A 61 -5.38 -7.98 9.59
C ALA A 61 -6.31 -8.75 8.64
N ILE A 62 -6.37 -10.09 8.73
CA ILE A 62 -7.30 -10.90 7.92
C ILE A 62 -8.77 -10.60 8.27
N ILE A 63 -9.10 -10.46 9.57
CA ILE A 63 -10.45 -10.12 10.01
C ILE A 63 -10.84 -8.74 9.47
N ARG A 64 -9.93 -7.76 9.59
CA ARG A 64 -10.14 -6.41 9.07
C ARG A 64 -10.29 -6.40 7.54
N GLU A 65 -9.52 -7.20 6.82
CA GLU A 65 -9.63 -7.33 5.37
C GLU A 65 -11.02 -7.82 4.95
N LYS A 66 -11.58 -8.82 5.66
CA LYS A 66 -12.95 -9.30 5.44
C LYS A 66 -13.99 -8.20 5.69
N GLN A 67 -13.89 -7.50 6.82
CA GLN A 67 -14.76 -6.37 7.12
C GLN A 67 -14.71 -5.30 6.03
N ILE A 68 -13.50 -4.95 5.55
CA ILE A 68 -13.34 -4.01 4.45
C ILE A 68 -13.95 -4.57 3.18
N LYS A 69 -13.79 -5.85 2.85
CA LYS A 69 -14.40 -6.44 1.66
C LYS A 69 -15.92 -6.38 1.69
N ASP A 70 -16.53 -6.60 2.85
CA ASP A 70 -17.99 -6.58 3.07
C ASP A 70 -18.60 -5.16 3.01
N MET A 71 -17.80 -4.10 3.20
CA MET A 71 -18.28 -2.71 3.07
C MET A 71 -18.71 -2.37 1.65
N ASP A 72 -19.70 -1.50 1.54
CA ASP A 72 -20.10 -0.91 0.27
C ASP A 72 -19.02 0.02 -0.28
N ARG A 73 -19.06 0.22 -1.61
CA ARG A 73 -18.08 1.07 -2.29
C ARG A 73 -18.05 2.50 -1.74
N VAL A 74 -19.21 3.04 -1.37
CA VAL A 74 -19.31 4.41 -0.81
C VAL A 74 -18.61 4.48 0.55
N GLU A 75 -18.80 3.48 1.40
CA GLU A 75 -18.17 3.41 2.72
C GLU A 75 -16.65 3.25 2.63
N LYS A 76 -16.17 2.40 1.72
CA LYS A 76 -14.73 2.26 1.42
C LYS A 76 -14.12 3.60 1.01
N ILE A 77 -14.78 4.32 0.10
CA ILE A 77 -14.33 5.63 -0.36
C ILE A 77 -14.35 6.64 0.79
N ALA A 78 -15.40 6.65 1.61
CA ALA A 78 -15.50 7.55 2.76
C ALA A 78 -14.39 7.26 3.78
N MET A 79 -14.11 5.99 4.07
CA MET A 79 -13.03 5.54 4.95
C MET A 79 -11.65 6.02 4.43
N ILE A 80 -11.37 5.82 3.14
CA ILE A 80 -10.13 6.30 2.53
C ILE A 80 -10.08 7.82 2.59
N LYS A 81 -11.16 8.53 2.26
CA LYS A 81 -11.19 10.00 2.29
C LYS A 81 -10.97 10.61 3.66
N LYS A 82 -11.33 9.91 4.75
CA LYS A 82 -11.08 10.37 6.12
C LYS A 82 -9.58 10.48 6.42
N THR A 83 -8.75 9.62 5.84
CA THR A 83 -7.29 9.59 6.09
C THR A 83 -6.49 10.19 4.93
N ASN A 84 -6.99 10.04 3.70
CA ASN A 84 -6.35 10.44 2.47
C ASN A 84 -7.37 11.03 1.49
N PRO A 85 -7.85 12.27 1.73
CA PRO A 85 -8.92 12.90 0.94
C PRO A 85 -8.56 13.08 -0.54
N TYR A 86 -7.27 13.16 -0.85
CA TYR A 86 -6.74 13.39 -2.19
C TYR A 86 -6.27 12.11 -2.89
N PHE A 87 -6.46 10.93 -2.28
CA PHE A 87 -5.97 9.65 -2.82
C PHE A 87 -4.49 9.71 -3.22
N LYS A 88 -3.68 10.42 -2.41
CA LYS A 88 -2.24 10.51 -2.61
C LYS A 88 -1.63 9.14 -2.41
N ASP A 89 -0.56 8.87 -3.15
CA ASP A 89 0.20 7.65 -2.94
C ASP A 89 0.97 7.75 -1.61
N LEU A 90 0.64 6.85 -0.69
CA LEU A 90 1.24 6.74 0.64
C LEU A 90 2.52 5.91 0.63
N TYR A 91 2.87 5.29 -0.50
CA TYR A 91 4.08 4.48 -0.61
C TYR A 91 5.37 5.20 -0.20
N PRO A 92 5.61 6.48 -0.58
CA PRO A 92 6.79 7.21 -0.12
C PRO A 92 6.87 7.30 1.41
N MET A 93 5.72 7.48 2.08
CA MET A 93 5.66 7.61 3.54
C MET A 93 6.10 6.34 4.27
N ILE A 94 5.84 5.16 3.71
CA ILE A 94 6.27 3.88 4.29
C ILE A 94 7.72 3.51 3.92
N LEU A 95 8.30 4.12 2.89
CA LEU A 95 9.72 3.97 2.58
C LEU A 95 10.59 4.86 3.46
N ASP A 96 10.08 6.05 3.82
CA ASP A 96 10.77 7.01 4.68
C ASP A 96 10.91 6.53 6.14
N THR A 97 10.21 5.46 6.53
CA THR A 97 10.39 4.80 7.83
C THR A 97 11.74 4.08 7.99
N CYS A 98 12.70 4.27 7.09
CA CYS A 98 14.05 3.75 7.21
C CYS A 98 14.74 4.26 8.49
N PRO A 99 15.08 3.38 9.46
CA PRO A 99 16.19 3.63 10.35
C PRO A 99 17.47 3.49 9.51
N GLN A 100 18.09 4.62 9.16
CA GLN A 100 19.46 4.75 8.63
C GLN A 100 20.12 3.49 8.05
N MET A 101 19.63 2.93 6.94
CA MET A 101 20.41 1.89 6.25
C MET A 101 20.04 1.75 4.78
N LEU A 102 20.02 2.85 4.04
CA LEU A 102 20.34 2.81 2.61
C LEU A 102 20.80 4.18 2.09
N ARG A 103 21.91 4.68 2.64
CA ARG A 103 22.76 5.69 1.99
C ARG A 103 23.48 5.04 0.81
N ILE A 104 22.77 4.71 -0.28
CA ILE A 104 23.43 4.44 -1.56
C ILE A 104 23.47 5.76 -2.33
N LYS A 105 24.66 6.35 -2.29
CA LYS A 105 25.17 7.45 -3.10
C LYS A 105 24.32 7.81 -4.34
N ARG A 106 23.49 8.84 -4.24
CA ARG A 106 23.36 9.79 -5.38
C ARG A 106 24.47 10.80 -5.23
N CYS A 107 25.62 10.46 -5.81
CA CYS A 107 26.70 11.40 -6.06
C CYS A 107 26.13 12.54 -6.92
N ARG A 108 26.29 13.79 -6.45
CA ARG A 108 26.00 15.00 -7.20
C ARG A 108 26.63 14.90 -8.60
N ARG A 109 25.86 15.16 -9.64
CA ARG A 109 26.37 15.80 -10.85
C ARG A 109 25.64 17.12 -10.98
N GLU A 110 26.31 18.18 -10.58
CA GLU A 110 26.08 19.53 -11.09
C GLU A 110 27.29 19.87 -11.99
N PRO A 111 27.10 20.70 -13.01
CA PRO A 111 27.90 20.73 -14.23
C PRO A 111 29.18 21.58 -14.09
N GLY A 112 30.18 21.25 -14.91
CA GLY A 112 31.29 22.13 -15.25
C GLY A 112 31.12 22.64 -16.67
#